data_AF-A0A959KZH6-F1
#
_entry.id   AF-A0A959KZH6-F1
#
_cell.length_a   1.000
_cell.length_b   1.000
_cell.length_c   1.000
_cell.angle_alpha   90.00
_cell.angle_beta   90.00
_cell.angle_gamma   90.00
#
_symmetry.space_group_name_H-M   'P 1'
#
loop_
_entity.id
_entity.type
_entity.pdbx_description
1 polymer ?
#
loop_
_entity_poly.entity_id
_entity_poly.type
_entity_poly.pdbx_seq_one_letter_code
_entity_poly.pdbx_strand_id
1 'polypeptide(L)' 'SRPTPPLAPGQSATISFPIPRGCFDSDCEFRIQVDSQQAVSESDEANNKVQDRCIG' A
#
# COMPACT_ATOMS: atom_id res chain seq x y z
N SER A 1 -0.29 -2.36 10.58
CA SER A 1 -0.95 -1.46 9.62
C SER A 1 -0.81 -0.02 10.09
N ARG A 2 -0.86 0.96 9.19
CA ARG A 2 -0.82 2.39 9.53
C ARG A 2 -2.13 3.00 9.01
N PRO A 3 -2.94 3.67 9.86
CA PRO A 3 -4.24 4.17 9.43
C PRO A 3 -4.07 5.31 8.42
N THR A 4 -4.88 5.27 7.37
CA THR A 4 -5.05 6.39 6.43
C THR A 4 -6.04 7.37 7.05
N PRO A 5 -5.81 8.69 6.97
CA PRO A 5 -6.84 9.66 7.33
C PRO A 5 -8.07 9.51 6.41
N PRO A 6 -9.26 9.99 6.84
CA PRO A 6 -10.44 9.99 5.98
C PRO A 6 -10.18 10.72 4.65
N LEU A 7 -10.55 10.08 3.54
CA LEU A 7 -10.43 10.64 2.19
C LEU A 7 -11.82 11.00 1.66
N ALA A 8 -12.02 12.26 1.29
CA ALA A 8 -13.20 12.68 0.55
C ALA A 8 -13.07 12.31 -0.94
N PRO A 9 -14.17 12.29 -1.73
CA PRO A 9 -14.10 12.01 -3.16
C PRO A 9 -13.08 12.90 -3.88
N GLY A 10 -12.19 12.28 -4.66
CA GLY A 10 -11.13 12.95 -5.42
C GLY A 10 -9.91 13.39 -4.60
N GLN A 11 -9.87 13.13 -3.29
CA GLN A 11 -8.70 13.40 -2.44
C GLN A 11 -7.69 12.25 -2.47
N SER A 12 -6.46 12.55 -2.08
CA SER A 12 -5.38 11.56 -1.90
C SER A 12 -4.65 11.78 -0.58
N ALA A 13 -4.02 10.73 -0.06
CA ALA A 13 -3.13 10.79 1.09
C ALA A 13 -1.76 10.20 0.73
N THR A 14 -0.71 10.74 1.33
CA THR A 14 0.66 10.22 1.20
C THR A 14 1.10 9.58 2.51
N ILE A 15 1.51 8.32 2.46
CA ILE A 15 2.00 7.57 3.62
C ILE A 15 3.38 6.99 3.27
N SER A 16 4.40 7.37 4.04
CA SER A 16 5.76 6.84 3.88
C SER A 16 5.98 5.62 4.78
N PHE A 17 6.66 4.61 4.23
CA PHE A 17 7.17 3.44 4.93
C PHE A 17 8.66 3.28 4.63
N PRO A 18 9.51 3.05 5.64
CA PRO A 18 10.91 2.74 5.39
C PRO A 18 11.04 1.32 4.82
N ILE A 19 11.77 1.18 3.72
CA ILE A 19 12.16 -0.13 3.18
C ILE A 19 13.37 -0.64 3.98
N PRO A 20 13.35 -1.88 4.51
CA PRO A 20 14.51 -2.47 5.19
C PRO A 20 15.72 -2.54 4.26
N ARG A 21 16.93 -2.21 4.76
CA ARG A 21 18.14 -2.20 3.93
C ARG A 21 18.44 -3.55 3.26
N GLY A 22 18.12 -4.66 3.92
CA GLY A 22 18.27 -6.00 3.36
C GLY A 22 17.29 -6.35 2.24
N CYS A 23 16.26 -5.54 1.98
CA CYS A 23 15.30 -5.74 0.88
C CYS A 23 15.97 -5.73 -0.50
N PHE A 24 17.11 -5.04 -0.59
CA PHE A 24 17.89 -4.86 -1.81
C PHE A 24 19.05 -5.88 -1.92
N ASP A 25 19.29 -6.70 -0.89
CA ASP A 25 20.38 -7.67 -0.85
C ASP A 25 19.79 -9.09 -0.90
N SER A 26 19.31 -9.46 -2.10
CA SER A 26 18.27 -10.47 -2.45
C SER A 26 16.91 -9.82 -2.68
N ASP A 27 16.60 -9.55 -3.96
CA ASP A 27 15.37 -8.89 -4.42
C ASP A 27 14.12 -9.33 -3.65
N CYS A 28 13.60 -8.46 -2.80
CA CYS A 28 12.39 -8.73 -2.02
C CYS A 28 11.15 -8.13 -2.69
N GLU A 29 10.00 -8.76 -2.49
CA GLU A 29 8.70 -8.24 -2.93
C GLU A 29 8.06 -7.40 -1.83
N PHE A 30 7.38 -6.32 -2.22
CA PHE A 30 6.51 -5.55 -1.33
C PHE A 30 5.10 -5.40 -1.92
N ARG A 31 4.12 -5.34 -1.02
CA ARG A 31 2.72 -5.15 -1.35
C ARG A 31 2.15 -3.97 -0.57
N ILE A 32 1.49 -3.06 -1.28
CA ILE A 32 0.66 -2.02 -0.68
C ILE A 32 -0.79 -2.43 -0.89
N GLN A 33 -1.56 -2.45 0.19
CA GLN A 33 -2.98 -2.74 0.15
C GLN A 33 -3.73 -1.68 0.97
N VAL A 34 -4.63 -0.96 0.31
CA VAL A 34 -5.63 -0.09 0.96
C VAL A 34 -6.82 -0.96 1.36
N ASP A 35 -7.51 -0.54 2.41
CA ASP A 35 -8.64 -1.26 3.02
C ASP A 35 -8.41 -2.78 3.22
N SER A 36 -7.29 -3.13 3.84
CA SER A 36 -6.95 -4.55 4.07
C SER A 36 -7.95 -5.34 4.92
N GLN A 37 -8.86 -4.64 5.60
CA GLN A 37 -9.91 -5.23 6.45
C GLN A 37 -11.29 -5.24 5.78
N GLN A 38 -11.41 -4.75 4.54
CA GLN A 38 -12.69 -4.63 3.83
C GLN A 38 -13.73 -3.83 4.65
N ALA A 39 -13.26 -2.77 5.31
CA ALA A 39 -14.08 -1.92 6.15
C ALA A 39 -14.96 -0.95 5.35
N VAL A 40 -14.61 -0.66 4.10
CA VAL A 40 -15.36 0.23 3.20
C VAL A 40 -15.68 -0.55 1.93
N SER A 41 -16.97 -0.71 1.61
CA SER A 41 -17.35 -1.29 0.32
C SER A 41 -17.17 -0.25 -0.77
N GLU A 42 -16.27 -0.51 -1.70
CA GLU A 42 -15.93 0.35 -2.82
C GLU A 42 -16.54 -0.21 -4.13
N SER A 43 -16.64 0.64 -5.16
CA SER A 43 -17.18 0.21 -6.46
C SER A 43 -16.28 -0.80 -7.17
N ASP A 44 -14.99 -0.81 -6.85
CA ASP A 44 -13.99 -1.72 -7.41
C ASP A 44 -12.98 -2.09 -6.33
N GLU A 45 -13.20 -3.23 -5.68
CA GLU A 45 -12.32 -3.78 -4.64
C GLU A 45 -10.97 -4.29 -5.17
N ALA A 46 -10.82 -4.42 -6.50
CA ALA A 46 -9.62 -4.98 -7.10
C ALA A 46 -8.51 -3.94 -7.26
N ASN A 47 -8.84 -2.65 -7.26
CA ASN A 47 -7.87 -1.56 -7.44
C ASN A 47 -7.14 -1.15 -6.13
N ASN A 48 -7.45 -1.81 -5.02
CA ASN A 48 -6.87 -1.53 -3.70
C ASN A 48 -5.47 -2.12 -3.48
N LYS A 49 -4.87 -2.76 -4.48
CA LYS A 49 -3.61 -3.50 -4.34
C LYS A 49 -2.60 -3.12 -5.42
N VAL A 50 -1.37 -2.85 -4.99
CA VAL A 50 -0.19 -2.77 -5.87
C VAL A 50 0.92 -3.62 -5.28
N GLN A 51 1.71 -4.26 -6.15
CA GLN A 51 2.82 -5.13 -5.79
C GLN A 51 4.02 -4.77 -6.66
N ASP A 52 5.22 -4.74 -6.07
CA ASP A 52 6.45 -4.42 -6.77
C ASP A 52 7.67 -5.01 -6.02
N ARG A 53 8.88 -4.80 -6.52
CA ARG A 53 10.12 -5.37 -6.00
C ARG A 53 11.13 -4.30 -5.60
N CYS A 54 11.84 -4.56 -4.49
CA CYS A 54 13.11 -3.92 -4.20
C CYS A 54 14.16 -4.52 -5.14
N ILE A 55 14.77 -3.73 -6.02
CA ILE A 55 15.85 -4.18 -6.92
C ILE A 55 17.16 -3.56 -6.42
N GLY A 56 18.15 -4.42 -6.14
CA GLY A 56 19.49 -4.05 -5.65
C GLY A 56 20.51 -3.77 -6.74
#